data_AF-A0A2V9NRI9-F1
#
_entry.id   AF-A0A2V9NRI9-F1
#
_cell.length_a   1.000
_cell.length_b   1.000
_cell.length_c   1.000
_cell.angle_alpha   90.00
_cell.angle_beta   90.00
_cell.angle_gamma   90.00
#
_symmetry.space_group_name_H-M   'P 1'
#
loop_
_entity.id
_entity.type
_entity.pdbx_description
1 polymer ?
#
loop_
_entity_poly.entity_id
_entity_poly.type
_entity_poly.pdbx_seq_one_letter_code
_entity_poly.pdbx_strand_id
1 'polypeptide(L)'
;MEEAALEQERENFLRAFKAQVYSSHMQINAAASFRCENEDNHPGSFEAASVCQTCYDQLNNRVDILEAALRMDEKEATQVVYEAVWADPSDPSKTYQNAATALLAELRRRAGLEQVLGPNKSLAH
;
A
#
# COMPACT_ATOMS: atom_id res chain seq x y z
N MET A 1 16.03 16.01 -62.14
CA MET A 1 17.19 16.22 -61.24
C MET A 1 16.80 17.02 -60.00
N GLU A 2 15.97 18.05 -60.14
CA GLU A 2 15.52 18.90 -59.02
C GLU A 2 14.62 18.16 -58.01
N GLU A 3 13.75 17.27 -58.47
CA GLU A 3 12.87 16.45 -57.62
C GLU A 3 13.63 15.48 -56.70
N ALA A 4 14.70 14.86 -57.20
CA ALA A 4 15.54 13.96 -56.42
C ALA A 4 16.36 14.71 -55.34
N ALA A 5 16.75 15.95 -55.62
CA ALA A 5 17.44 16.80 -54.64
C ALA A 5 16.48 17.25 -53.53
N LEU A 6 15.25 17.62 -53.89
CA LEU A 6 14.18 17.95 -52.93
C LEU A 6 13.81 16.77 -52.02
N GLU A 7 13.74 15.56 -52.57
CA GLU A 7 13.46 14.35 -51.78
C GLU A 7 14.59 14.08 -50.77
N GLN A 8 15.85 14.26 -51.19
CA GLN A 8 17.01 14.09 -50.31
C GLN A 8 17.06 15.15 -49.20
N GLU A 9 16.73 16.41 -49.49
CA GLU A 9 16.61 17.45 -48.47
C GLU A 9 15.49 17.15 -47.48
N ARG A 10 14.36 16.62 -47.96
CA ARG A 10 13.24 16.19 -47.11
C ARG A 10 13.65 15.04 -46.18
N GLU A 11 14.37 14.04 -46.68
CA GLU A 11 14.86 12.93 -45.84
C GLU A 11 15.87 13.41 -44.79
N ASN A 12 16.77 14.32 -45.16
CA ASN A 12 17.73 14.92 -44.25
C ASN A 12 17.02 15.73 -43.15
N PHE A 13 16.01 16.53 -43.52
CA PHE A 13 15.19 17.26 -42.57
C PHE A 13 14.42 16.32 -41.64
N LEU A 14 13.77 15.29 -42.16
CA LEU A 14 13.04 14.31 -41.34
C LEU A 14 13.96 13.58 -40.38
N ARG A 15 15.18 13.24 -40.79
CA ARG A 15 16.18 12.60 -39.92
C ARG A 15 16.63 13.54 -38.80
N ALA A 16 16.94 14.80 -39.13
CA ALA A 16 17.33 15.81 -38.16
C ALA A 16 16.20 16.15 -37.18
N PHE A 17 14.98 16.32 -37.68
CA PHE A 17 13.78 16.55 -36.88
C PHE A 17 13.49 15.37 -35.96
N LYS A 18 13.56 14.14 -36.47
CA LYS A 18 13.42 12.93 -35.65
C LYS A 18 14.49 12.89 -34.55
N ALA A 19 15.75 13.12 -34.88
CA ALA A 19 16.83 13.17 -33.88
C ALA A 19 16.57 14.23 -32.80
N GLN A 20 16.07 15.41 -33.18
CA GLN A 20 15.72 16.48 -32.25
C GLN A 20 14.52 16.13 -31.35
N VAL A 21 13.48 15.50 -31.90
CA VAL A 21 12.32 15.02 -31.12
C VAL A 21 12.75 13.93 -30.13
N TYR A 22 13.52 12.93 -30.57
CA TYR A 22 14.05 11.90 -29.66
C TYR A 22 14.96 12.49 -28.58
N SER A 23 15.82 13.45 -28.93
CA SER A 23 16.67 14.15 -27.96
C SER A 23 15.85 14.93 -26.93
N SER A 24 14.81 15.66 -27.37
CA SER A 24 13.92 16.38 -26.45
C SER A 24 13.17 15.45 -25.50
N HIS A 25 12.74 14.26 -25.97
CA HIS A 25 12.11 13.26 -25.12
C HIS A 25 13.08 12.62 -24.11
N MET A 26 14.35 12.42 -24.47
CA MET A 26 15.37 11.94 -23.52
C MET A 26 15.80 13.03 -22.52
N GLN A 27 15.71 14.31 -22.90
CA GLN A 27 15.97 15.45 -22.02
C GLN A 27 14.83 15.78 -21.06
N ILE A 28 13.65 15.15 -21.20
CA ILE A 28 12.66 15.03 -20.12
C ILE A 28 13.22 14.03 -19.10
N ASN A 29 14.29 14.50 -18.46
CA ASN A 29 14.89 14.13 -17.20
C ASN A 29 14.43 12.77 -16.65
N ALA A 30 14.92 11.67 -17.24
CA ALA A 30 14.72 10.33 -16.69
C ALA A 30 15.12 10.28 -15.19
N ALA A 31 16.09 11.11 -14.76
CA ALA A 31 16.50 11.23 -13.36
C ALA A 31 15.50 11.95 -12.44
N ALA A 32 14.62 12.80 -12.96
CA ALA A 32 13.57 13.44 -12.15
C ALA A 32 12.43 12.46 -11.83
N SER A 33 12.17 11.49 -12.72
CA SER A 33 11.09 10.50 -12.56
C SER A 33 11.41 9.35 -11.58
N PHE A 34 12.64 9.27 -11.05
CA PHE A 34 13.01 8.23 -10.07
C PHE A 34 13.22 8.77 -8.66
N ARG A 35 12.88 10.04 -8.42
CA ARG A 35 12.99 10.60 -7.08
C ARG A 35 11.92 10.02 -6.16
N CYS A 36 12.35 9.50 -5.02
CA CYS A 36 11.43 9.05 -3.97
C CYS A 36 10.68 10.27 -3.44
N GLU A 37 9.35 10.25 -3.39
CA GLU A 37 8.58 11.39 -2.85
C GLU A 37 8.83 11.60 -1.34
N ASN A 38 9.38 10.59 -0.66
CA ASN A 38 9.73 10.62 0.75
C ASN A 38 11.23 10.90 0.98
N GLU A 39 11.83 11.83 0.22
CA GLU A 39 13.28 12.15 0.31
C GLU A 39 13.74 12.45 1.75
N ASP A 40 12.89 13.07 2.58
CA ASP A 40 13.16 13.42 3.98
C ASP A 40 13.44 12.20 4.88
N ASN A 41 12.97 11.01 4.50
CA ASN A 41 13.19 9.79 5.27
C ASN A 41 14.53 9.12 4.97
N HIS A 42 15.26 9.57 3.93
CA HIS A 42 16.55 9.01 3.61
C HIS A 42 17.63 9.57 4.54
N PRO A 43 18.46 8.72 5.18
CA PRO A 43 19.49 9.15 6.12
C PRO A 43 20.71 9.84 5.46
N GLY A 44 20.63 10.17 4.17
CA GLY A 44 21.78 10.66 3.41
C GLY A 44 21.44 11.14 2.01
N SER A 45 22.25 10.74 1.01
CA SER A 45 22.07 11.15 -0.38
C SER A 45 20.84 10.53 -1.03
N PHE A 46 20.45 11.09 -2.18
CA PHE A 46 19.39 10.57 -3.04
C PHE A 46 19.48 9.05 -3.22
N GLU A 47 18.35 8.38 -3.01
CA GLU A 47 18.15 6.96 -3.27
C GLU A 47 16.79 6.77 -3.97
N ALA A 48 16.77 5.90 -4.98
CA ALA A 48 15.54 5.59 -5.70
C ALA A 48 14.60 4.77 -4.80
N ALA A 49 13.28 5.01 -4.92
CA ALA A 49 12.31 4.23 -4.17
C ALA A 49 12.38 2.74 -4.54
N SER A 50 12.49 1.88 -3.53
CA SER A 50 12.50 0.42 -3.71
C SER A 50 11.12 -0.17 -4.02
N VAL A 51 10.06 0.60 -3.73
CA VAL A 51 8.66 0.24 -3.91
C VAL A 51 7.94 1.43 -4.56
N CYS A 52 6.98 1.19 -5.46
CA CYS A 52 6.21 2.28 -6.05
C CYS A 52 5.24 2.90 -5.03
N GLN A 53 4.90 4.18 -5.24
CA GLN A 53 4.02 4.94 -4.34
C GLN A 53 2.68 4.23 -4.09
N THR A 54 2.06 3.68 -5.13
CA THR A 54 0.79 2.94 -5.00
C THR A 54 0.89 1.74 -4.05
N CYS A 55 1.98 0.97 -4.11
CA CYS A 55 2.18 -0.18 -3.22
C CYS A 55 2.46 0.28 -1.78
N TYR A 56 3.21 1.38 -1.61
CA TYR A 56 3.45 1.99 -0.31
C TYR A 56 2.14 2.49 0.32
N ASP A 57 1.32 3.23 -0.43
CA ASP A 57 0.03 3.74 0.04
C ASP A 57 -0.93 2.60 0.40
N GLN A 58 -0.99 1.54 -0.42
CA GLN A 58 -1.80 0.36 -0.09
C GLN A 58 -1.36 -0.30 1.22
N LEU A 59 -0.05 -0.38 1.48
CA LEU A 59 0.46 -0.94 2.72
C LEU A 59 0.13 -0.03 3.92
N ASN A 60 0.39 1.28 3.80
CA ASN A 60 0.07 2.24 4.85
C ASN A 60 -1.42 2.25 5.18
N ASN A 61 -2.30 2.29 4.17
CA ASN A 61 -3.74 2.23 4.38
C ASN A 61 -4.15 0.97 5.17
N ARG A 62 -3.50 -0.18 4.92
CA ARG A 62 -3.75 -1.41 5.71
C ARG A 62 -3.26 -1.27 7.15
N VAL A 63 -2.10 -0.65 7.37
CA VAL A 63 -1.59 -0.37 8.71
C VAL A 63 -2.54 0.57 9.47
N ASP A 64 -3.03 1.63 8.83
CA ASP A 64 -3.98 2.58 9.42
C ASP A 64 -5.28 1.90 9.88
N ILE A 65 -5.81 0.98 9.06
CA ILE A 65 -6.99 0.17 9.42
C ILE A 65 -6.70 -0.72 10.64
N LEU A 66 -5.52 -1.34 10.69
CA LEU A 66 -5.11 -2.17 11.84
C LEU A 66 -4.93 -1.34 13.11
N GLU A 67 -4.30 -0.17 13.02
CA GLU A 67 -4.18 0.74 14.15
C GLU A 67 -5.54 1.24 14.63
N ALA A 68 -6.43 1.59 13.72
CA ALA A 68 -7.79 1.99 14.05
C ALA A 68 -8.56 0.87 14.74
N ALA A 69 -8.39 -0.38 14.30
CA ALA A 69 -9.00 -1.54 14.94
C ALA A 69 -8.56 -1.71 16.41
N LEU A 70 -7.29 -1.41 16.71
CA LEU A 70 -6.76 -1.46 18.08
C LEU A 70 -7.26 -0.32 18.98
N ARG A 71 -7.76 0.78 18.41
CA ARG A 71 -8.30 1.94 19.15
C ARG A 71 -9.75 1.71 19.61
N MET A 72 -10.04 0.53 20.15
CA MET A 72 -11.32 0.25 20.81
C MET A 72 -11.42 1.05 22.11
N ASP A 73 -12.57 1.69 22.34
CA ASP A 73 -12.78 2.42 23.59
C ASP A 73 -13.14 1.48 24.75
N GLU A 74 -12.97 1.96 25.98
CA GLU A 74 -13.23 1.17 27.19
C GLU A 74 -14.70 0.76 27.32
N LYS A 75 -15.64 1.60 26.85
CA LYS A 75 -17.08 1.32 26.96
C LYS A 75 -17.49 0.21 26.01
N GLU A 76 -17.02 0.27 24.77
CA GLU A 76 -17.18 -0.77 23.75
C GLU A 76 -16.56 -2.08 24.21
N ALA A 77 -15.33 -2.05 24.71
CA ALA A 77 -14.66 -3.24 25.24
C ALA A 77 -15.45 -3.86 26.40
N THR A 78 -15.93 -3.03 27.33
CA THR A 78 -16.75 -3.48 28.47
C THR A 78 -18.06 -4.10 28.00
N GLN A 79 -18.72 -3.51 26.99
CA GLN A 79 -19.95 -4.05 26.42
C GLN A 79 -19.73 -5.42 25.80
N VAL A 80 -18.68 -5.58 24.98
CA VAL A 80 -18.32 -6.87 24.36
C VAL A 80 -18.04 -7.94 25.43
N VAL A 81 -17.30 -7.58 26.48
CA VAL A 81 -17.02 -8.50 27.59
C VAL A 81 -18.30 -8.87 28.34
N TYR A 82 -19.14 -7.89 28.65
CA TYR A 82 -20.39 -8.12 29.36
C TYR A 82 -21.30 -9.08 28.60
N GLU A 83 -21.53 -8.82 27.31
CA GLU A 83 -22.34 -9.69 26.45
C GLU A 83 -21.77 -11.12 26.37
N ALA A 84 -20.45 -11.26 26.26
CA ALA A 84 -19.79 -12.55 26.13
C ALA A 84 -19.77 -13.39 27.42
N VAL A 85 -19.58 -12.74 28.58
CA VAL A 85 -19.58 -13.42 29.88
C VAL A 85 -20.95 -14.03 30.18
N TRP A 86 -22.03 -13.32 29.82
CA TRP A 86 -23.40 -13.76 30.10
C TRP A 86 -24.05 -14.54 28.96
N ALA A 87 -23.35 -14.75 27.84
CA ALA A 87 -23.87 -15.51 26.70
C ALA A 87 -24.15 -16.98 27.02
N ASP A 88 -23.38 -17.58 27.94
CA ASP A 88 -23.60 -18.95 28.42
C ASP A 88 -23.50 -19.02 29.95
N PRO A 89 -24.62 -18.78 30.66
CA PRO A 89 -24.64 -18.82 32.12
C PRO A 89 -24.56 -20.25 32.68
N SER A 90 -24.55 -21.28 31.84
CA SER A 90 -24.51 -22.69 32.28
C SER A 90 -23.12 -23.15 32.70
N ASP A 91 -22.06 -22.49 32.22
CA ASP A 91 -20.67 -22.84 32.50
C ASP A 91 -19.84 -21.61 32.96
N PRO A 92 -19.80 -21.34 34.28
CA PRO A 92 -19.05 -20.22 34.85
C PRO A 92 -17.54 -20.28 34.54
N SER A 93 -17.00 -21.46 34.23
CA SER A 93 -15.56 -21.64 33.96
C SER A 93 -15.12 -21.06 32.61
N LYS A 94 -16.06 -20.84 31.68
CA LYS A 94 -15.79 -20.34 30.33
C LYS A 94 -15.97 -18.83 30.17
N THR A 95 -16.46 -18.13 31.19
CA THR A 95 -16.77 -16.69 31.15
C THR A 95 -15.62 -15.83 30.61
N TYR A 96 -14.40 -16.00 31.13
CA TYR A 96 -13.23 -15.26 30.65
C TYR A 96 -12.76 -15.71 29.26
N GLN A 97 -12.91 -16.99 28.93
CA GLN A 97 -12.57 -17.51 27.61
C GLN A 97 -13.51 -16.95 26.54
N ASN A 98 -14.81 -16.85 26.85
CA ASN A 98 -15.82 -16.25 25.99
C ASN A 98 -15.52 -14.76 25.78
N ALA A 99 -15.22 -14.02 26.85
CA ALA A 99 -14.82 -12.62 26.76
C ALA A 99 -13.58 -12.41 25.88
N ALA A 100 -12.53 -13.21 26.09
CA ALA A 100 -11.31 -13.14 25.27
C ALA A 100 -11.59 -13.46 23.79
N THR A 101 -12.42 -14.47 23.53
CA THR A 101 -12.81 -14.86 22.16
C THR A 101 -13.59 -13.74 21.48
N ALA A 102 -14.54 -13.11 22.20
CA ALA A 102 -15.36 -12.02 21.68
C ALA A 102 -14.52 -10.77 21.38
N LEU A 103 -13.59 -10.38 22.27
CA LEU A 103 -12.68 -9.26 22.03
C LEU A 103 -11.79 -9.50 20.81
N LEU A 104 -11.22 -10.70 20.68
CA LEU A 104 -10.40 -11.05 19.50
C LEU A 104 -11.23 -11.07 18.22
N ALA A 105 -12.48 -11.52 18.27
CA ALA A 105 -13.40 -11.49 17.14
C ALA A 105 -13.75 -10.04 16.74
N GLU A 106 -13.99 -9.16 17.70
CA GLU A 106 -14.25 -7.72 17.50
C GLU A 106 -13.06 -7.04 16.81
N LEU A 107 -11.85 -7.23 17.34
CA LEU A 107 -10.63 -6.65 16.77
C LEU A 107 -10.37 -7.12 15.34
N ARG A 108 -10.55 -8.42 15.07
CA ARG A 108 -10.38 -8.98 13.71
C ARG A 108 -11.40 -8.42 12.74
N ARG A 109 -12.66 -8.29 13.16
CA ARG A 109 -13.72 -7.70 12.32
C ARG A 109 -13.41 -6.25 11.97
N ARG A 110 -13.00 -5.44 12.95
CA ARG A 110 -12.59 -4.04 12.74
C ARG A 110 -11.38 -3.92 11.81
N ALA A 111 -10.45 -4.86 11.92
CA ALA A 111 -9.27 -4.97 11.06
C ALA A 111 -9.57 -5.45 9.62
N GLY A 112 -10.83 -5.78 9.28
CA GLY A 112 -11.18 -6.38 7.99
C GLY A 112 -10.57 -7.76 7.76
N LEU A 113 -10.10 -8.42 8.83
CA LEU A 113 -9.65 -9.80 8.79
C LEU A 113 -10.91 -10.66 8.87
N GLU A 114 -11.35 -11.21 7.73
CA GLU A 114 -12.38 -12.25 7.75
C GLU A 114 -11.98 -13.31 8.80
N GLN A 115 -12.96 -13.82 9.55
CA GLN A 115 -12.75 -14.89 10.53
C GLN A 115 -12.39 -16.19 9.82
N VAL A 116 -11.21 -16.24 9.19
CA VAL A 116 -10.58 -17.49 8.81
C VAL A 116 -10.07 -18.10 10.10
N LEU A 117 -10.92 -18.91 10.72
CA LEU A 117 -10.52 -19.93 11.69
C LEU A 117 -9.60 -20.93 10.98
N GLY A 118 -8.35 -20.52 10.74
CA GLY A 118 -7.31 -21.32 10.12
C GLY A 118 -5.94 -20.84 10.61
N PRO A 119 -4.95 -21.74 10.77
CA PRO A 119 -3.65 -21.36 11.28
C PRO A 119 -3.05 -20.28 10.38
N ASN A 120 -2.68 -19.16 10.98
CA ASN A 120 -1.91 -18.09 10.35
C ASN A 120 -0.66 -18.71 9.73
N LYS A 121 -0.71 -19.05 8.44
CA LYS A 121 0.50 -19.35 7.69
C LYS A 121 1.17 -18.01 7.48
N SER A 122 2.33 -17.84 8.12
CA SER A 122 3.22 -16.74 7.79
C SER A 122 3.50 -16.79 6.29
N LEU A 123 3.40 -15.63 5.63
CA LEU A 123 3.86 -15.51 4.25
C LEU A 123 5.33 -15.90 4.23
N ALA A 124 5.68 -16.89 3.40
CA ALA A 124 7.07 -17.25 3.17
C ALA A 124 7.78 -16.02 2.59
N HIS A 125 8.83 -15.57 3.27
CA HIS A 125 9.75 -14.55 2.77
C HIS A 125 10.58 -15.09 1.62
#